data_AF-A0A6P3YYW7-F1
#
_entry.id   AF-A0A6P3YYW7-F1
#
_cell.length_a   1.000
_cell.length_b   1.000
_cell.length_c   1.000
_cell.angle_alpha   90.00
_cell.angle_beta   90.00
_cell.angle_gamma   90.00
#
_symmetry.space_group_name_H-M   'P 1'
#
loop_
_entity.id
_entity.type
_entity.pdbx_description
1 polymer ?
#
loop_
_entity_poly.entity_id
_entity_poly.type
_entity_poly.pdbx_seq_one_letter_code
_entity_poly.pdbx_strand_id
1 'polypeptide(L)'
;MGSGTNTLEESFDKFCRGVSIYGPFWDHLLGYWKESLERSEKVLFMKFEEMKEQPILQLRRLAEFIGCPFSPQEEVNGVVEDILRLCSFETLSNLEVNKNGKLSSGIDNKAYFRRGEVGDWMDHLTAEMAQELDSIIRQKLNGSGLKF
;
A
#
# COMPACT_ATOMS: atom_id res chain seq x y z
N MET A 1 6.03 -29.14 -0.50
CA MET A 1 6.06 -28.78 -1.93
C MET A 1 7.09 -27.67 -2.09
N GLY A 2 7.91 -27.73 -3.14
CA GLY A 2 9.30 -27.22 -3.18
C GLY A 2 9.54 -25.80 -2.68
N SER A 3 10.47 -25.70 -1.72
CA SER A 3 11.18 -24.47 -1.35
C SER A 3 12.19 -24.11 -2.45
N GLY A 4 11.69 -23.71 -3.62
CA GLY A 4 12.49 -23.04 -4.64
C GLY A 4 12.21 -21.55 -4.54
N THR A 5 13.19 -20.76 -4.11
CA THR A 5 13.13 -19.30 -4.27
C THR A 5 13.14 -19.02 -5.77
N ASN A 6 12.02 -18.56 -6.32
CA ASN A 6 11.99 -18.06 -7.71
C ASN A 6 12.98 -16.91 -7.84
N THR A 7 13.58 -16.73 -9.01
CA THR A 7 14.33 -15.50 -9.29
C THR A 7 13.39 -14.29 -9.35
N LEU A 8 13.95 -13.08 -9.36
CA LEU A 8 13.16 -11.86 -9.52
C LEU A 8 12.41 -11.88 -10.85
N GLU A 9 13.09 -12.30 -11.92
CA GLU A 9 12.55 -12.37 -13.29
C GLU A 9 11.40 -13.38 -13.38
N GLU A 10 11.56 -14.57 -12.80
CA GLU A 10 10.48 -15.57 -12.74
C GLU A 10 9.28 -15.09 -11.93
N SER A 11 9.53 -14.38 -10.83
CA SER A 11 8.47 -13.81 -9.99
C SER A 11 7.74 -12.67 -10.71
N PHE A 12 8.50 -11.84 -11.42
CA PHE A 12 7.98 -10.74 -12.22
C PHE A 12 7.12 -11.25 -13.39
N ASP A 13 7.59 -12.24 -14.15
CA ASP A 13 6.82 -12.87 -15.23
C ASP A 13 5.50 -13.46 -14.70
N LYS A 14 5.55 -14.20 -13.58
CA LYS A 14 4.35 -14.73 -12.94
C LYS A 14 3.38 -13.60 -12.55
N PHE A 15 3.88 -12.51 -11.96
CA PHE A 15 3.07 -11.35 -11.60
C PHE A 15 2.41 -10.69 -12.82
N CYS A 16 3.17 -10.47 -13.91
CA CYS A 16 2.68 -9.90 -15.16
C CYS A 16 1.62 -10.78 -15.84
N ARG A 17 1.68 -12.10 -15.65
CA ARG A 17 0.65 -13.06 -16.08
C ARG A 17 -0.54 -13.15 -15.12
N GLY A 18 -0.55 -12.39 -14.02
CA GLY A 18 -1.60 -12.41 -13.00
C GLY A 18 -1.52 -13.60 -12.04
N VAL A 19 -0.42 -14.36 -12.06
CA VAL A 19 -0.17 -15.53 -11.21
C VAL A 19 0.57 -15.08 -9.96
N SER A 20 -0.18 -14.56 -9.00
CA SER A 20 0.34 -14.16 -7.69
C SER A 20 -0.67 -14.54 -6.59
N ILE A 21 -0.23 -14.49 -5.33
CA ILE A 21 -1.13 -14.68 -4.19
C ILE A 21 -2.17 -13.55 -4.24
N TYR A 22 -3.46 -13.91 -4.27
CA TYR A 22 -4.60 -13.00 -4.48
C TYR A 22 -4.63 -12.28 -5.84
N GLY A 23 -3.87 -12.76 -6.83
CA GLY A 23 -3.87 -12.21 -8.18
C GLY A 23 -5.09 -12.61 -9.02
N PRO A 24 -5.33 -11.91 -10.15
CA PRO A 24 -4.49 -10.83 -10.69
C PRO A 24 -4.64 -9.49 -9.95
N PHE A 25 -3.54 -8.76 -9.81
CA PHE A 25 -3.51 -7.49 -9.06
C PHE A 25 -4.50 -6.45 -9.59
N TRP A 26 -4.60 -6.28 -10.91
CA TRP A 26 -5.49 -5.30 -11.52
C TRP A 26 -6.98 -5.63 -11.33
N ASP A 27 -7.37 -6.91 -11.28
CA ASP A 27 -8.77 -7.29 -11.04
C ASP A 27 -9.16 -6.94 -9.60
N HIS A 28 -8.28 -7.24 -8.64
CA HIS A 28 -8.45 -6.84 -7.25
C HIS A 28 -8.56 -5.31 -7.12
N LEU A 29 -7.63 -4.57 -7.73
CA LEU A 29 -7.59 -3.12 -7.70
C LEU A 29 -8.85 -2.49 -8.28
N LEU A 30 -9.27 -2.93 -9.48
CA LEU A 30 -10.42 -2.40 -10.19
C LEU A 30 -11.75 -2.74 -9.50
N GLY A 31 -11.84 -3.91 -8.86
CA GLY A 31 -13.00 -4.29 -8.06
C GLY A 31 -13.25 -3.29 -6.93
N TYR A 32 -12.23 -3.00 -6.12
CA TYR A 32 -12.36 -2.03 -5.04
C TYR A 32 -12.47 -0.58 -5.52
N TRP A 33 -11.82 -0.24 -6.64
CA TRP A 33 -12.00 1.09 -7.26
C TRP A 33 -13.45 1.31 -7.67
N LYS A 34 -14.06 0.35 -8.37
CA LYS A 34 -15.47 0.42 -8.77
C LYS A 34 -16.39 0.53 -7.55
N GLU A 35 -16.21 -0.31 -6.54
CA GLU A 35 -17.02 -0.24 -5.30
C GLU A 35 -16.86 1.12 -4.60
N SER A 36 -15.68 1.73 -4.63
CA SER A 36 -15.46 3.07 -4.05
C SER A 36 -16.21 4.19 -4.79
N LEU A 37 -16.48 4.01 -6.08
CA LEU A 37 -17.27 4.96 -6.87
C LEU A 37 -18.77 4.75 -6.64
N GLU A 38 -19.21 3.49 -6.56
CA GLU A 38 -20.64 3.15 -6.42
C GLU A 38 -21.14 3.32 -4.99
N ARG A 39 -20.27 3.14 -3.99
CA ARG A 39 -20.60 3.13 -2.56
C ARG A 39 -19.56 3.91 -1.75
N SER A 40 -19.31 5.15 -2.16
CA SER A 40 -18.29 6.03 -1.57
C SER A 40 -18.48 6.29 -0.06
N GLU A 41 -19.68 6.07 0.47
CA GLU A 41 -19.99 6.15 1.90
C GLU A 41 -19.63 4.89 2.69
N LYS A 42 -19.30 3.79 2.01
CA LYS A 42 -18.95 2.49 2.61
C LYS A 42 -17.56 1.99 2.22
N VAL A 43 -16.96 2.53 1.17
CA VAL A 43 -15.64 2.15 0.69
C VAL A 43 -14.79 3.39 0.44
N LEU A 44 -13.75 3.58 1.26
CA LEU A 44 -12.73 4.60 1.06
C LEU A 44 -11.55 4.02 0.30
N PHE A 45 -11.33 4.50 -0.92
CA PHE A 45 -10.15 4.15 -1.70
C PHE A 45 -9.01 5.13 -1.41
N MET A 46 -7.86 4.60 -0.99
CA MET A 46 -6.64 5.35 -0.66
C MET A 46 -5.45 4.77 -1.41
N LYS A 47 -4.54 5.63 -1.87
CA LYS A 47 -3.29 5.23 -2.54
C LYS A 47 -2.11 5.42 -1.60
N PHE A 48 -1.14 4.52 -1.67
CA PHE A 48 0.03 4.54 -0.81
C PHE A 48 0.86 5.81 -1.02
N GLU A 49 1.04 6.22 -2.27
CA GLU A 49 1.79 7.40 -2.67
C GLU A 49 1.15 8.68 -2.12
N GLU A 50 -0.17 8.82 -2.23
CA GLU A 50 -0.92 9.96 -1.69
C GLU A 50 -0.85 10.02 -0.15
N MET A 51 -0.85 8.86 0.52
CA MET A 51 -0.65 8.80 1.98
C MET A 51 0.76 9.22 2.40
N LYS A 52 1.76 8.98 1.56
CA LYS A 52 3.15 9.40 1.82
C LYS A 52 3.37 10.87 1.50
N GLU A 53 2.78 11.37 0.41
CA GLU A 53 2.92 12.75 -0.03
C GLU A 53 2.10 13.72 0.83
N GLN A 54 0.87 13.35 1.20
CA GLN A 54 -0.08 14.22 1.90
C GLN A 54 -0.68 13.52 3.13
N PRO A 55 0.15 13.09 4.11
CA PRO A 55 -0.28 12.24 5.23
C PRO A 55 -1.38 12.89 6.09
N ILE A 56 -1.27 14.19 6.37
CA ILE A 56 -2.26 14.94 7.16
C ILE A 56 -3.62 14.95 6.45
N LEU A 57 -3.64 15.25 5.15
CA LEU A 57 -4.87 15.29 4.36
C LEU A 57 -5.54 13.91 4.32
N GLN A 58 -4.75 12.86 4.08
CA GLN A 58 -5.27 11.50 4.00
C GLN A 58 -5.75 10.98 5.36
N LEU A 59 -5.09 11.35 6.46
CA LEU A 59 -5.54 11.00 7.81
C LEU A 59 -6.85 11.70 8.18
N ARG A 60 -7.00 13.00 7.86
CA ARG A 60 -8.28 13.72 8.05
C ARG A 60 -9.40 13.08 7.24
N ARG A 61 -9.14 12.77 5.96
CA ARG A 61 -10.11 12.10 5.08
C ARG A 61 -10.52 10.72 5.62
N LEU A 62 -9.59 9.95 6.18
CA LEU A 62 -9.89 8.68 6.83
C LEU A 62 -10.73 8.88 8.10
N ALA A 63 -10.36 9.85 8.94
CA ALA A 63 -11.05 10.17 10.18
C ALA A 63 -12.50 10.60 9.94
N GLU A 64 -12.74 11.45 8.95
CA GLU A 64 -14.08 11.82 8.48
C GLU A 64 -14.87 10.60 8.01
N PHE A 65 -14.25 9.74 7.19
CA PHE A 65 -14.90 8.56 6.63
C PHE A 65 -15.35 7.56 7.70
N ILE A 66 -14.55 7.34 8.74
CA ILE A 66 -14.91 6.42 9.85
C ILE A 66 -15.85 7.07 10.89
N GLY A 67 -16.28 8.31 10.68
CA GLY A 67 -17.19 9.03 11.58
C GLY A 67 -16.51 9.61 12.83
N CYS A 68 -15.20 9.82 12.77
CA CYS A 68 -14.40 10.42 13.85
C CYS A 68 -13.61 11.64 13.36
N PRO A 69 -14.26 12.68 12.79
CA PRO A 69 -13.55 13.87 12.34
C PRO A 69 -12.85 14.56 13.51
N PHE A 70 -11.66 15.09 13.27
CA PHE A 70 -10.91 15.84 14.29
C PHE A 70 -11.64 17.14 14.61
N SER A 71 -11.77 17.43 15.91
CA SER A 71 -12.28 18.71 16.39
C SER A 71 -11.22 19.81 16.23
N PRO A 72 -11.62 21.10 16.17
CA PRO A 72 -10.67 22.21 16.12
C PRO A 72 -9.68 22.21 17.30
N GLN A 73 -10.10 21.73 18.47
CA GLN A 73 -9.25 21.63 19.64
C GLN A 73 -8.19 20.54 19.49
N GLU A 74 -8.54 19.37 18.93
CA GLU A 74 -7.58 18.29 18.65
C GLU A 74 -6.54 18.72 17.62
N GLU A 75 -6.97 19.45 16.59
CA GLU A 75 -6.09 20.04 15.58
C GLU A 75 -5.11 21.04 16.21
N VAL A 76 -5.60 21.97 17.05
CA VAL A 76 -4.73 22.92 17.77
C VAL A 76 -3.79 22.21 18.75
N ASN A 77 -4.22 21.10 19.34
CA ASN A 77 -3.42 20.31 20.28
C ASN A 77 -2.41 19.39 19.58
N GLY A 78 -2.37 19.33 18.25
CA GLY A 78 -1.42 18.51 17.50
C GLY A 78 -1.73 17.01 17.48
N VAL A 79 -2.99 16.63 17.71
CA VAL A 79 -3.41 15.21 17.78
C VAL A 79 -3.16 14.50 16.45
N VAL A 80 -3.33 15.20 15.32
CA VAL A 80 -3.11 14.65 13.98
C VAL A 80 -1.64 14.29 13.79
N GLU A 81 -0.74 15.19 14.17
CA GLU A 81 0.70 14.99 14.13
C GLU A 81 1.15 13.86 15.06
N ASP A 82 0.54 13.76 16.25
CA ASP A 82 0.83 12.68 17.19
C ASP A 82 0.43 11.31 16.64
N ILE A 83 -0.74 11.19 16.01
CA ILE A 83 -1.16 9.94 15.35
C ILE A 83 -0.20 9.59 14.22
N LEU A 84 0.14 10.55 13.36
CA LEU A 84 1.10 10.32 12.26
C LEU A 84 2.46 9.88 12.78
N ARG A 85 2.95 10.48 13.86
CA ARG A 85 4.20 10.09 14.52
C ARG A 85 4.11 8.67 15.06
N LEU A 86 3.07 8.34 15.82
CA LEU A 86 2.86 7.01 16.41
C LEU A 86 2.76 5.91 15.34
N CYS A 87 2.06 6.19 14.24
CA CYS A 87 1.86 5.26 13.14
C CYS A 87 2.96 5.33 12.07
N SER A 88 3.97 6.18 12.24
CA SER A 88 5.04 6.34 11.27
C SER A 88 5.84 5.04 11.09
N PHE A 89 6.37 4.84 9.88
CA PHE A 89 7.28 3.72 9.61
C PHE A 89 8.45 3.70 10.59
N GLU A 90 9.06 4.87 10.86
CA GLU A 90 10.18 4.99 11.79
C GLU A 90 9.80 4.55 13.20
N THR A 91 8.67 5.02 13.74
CA THR A 91 8.24 4.64 15.08
C THR A 91 7.90 3.16 15.15
N LEU A 92 7.04 2.67 14.25
CA LEU A 92 6.56 1.29 14.27
C LEU A 92 7.68 0.28 14.02
N SER A 93 8.55 0.51 13.04
CA SER A 93 9.70 -0.38 12.77
C SER A 93 10.69 -0.42 13.94
N ASN A 94 10.73 0.62 14.77
CA ASN A 94 11.64 0.70 15.90
C ASN A 94 11.13 0.10 17.21
N LEU A 95 9.86 -0.30 17.30
CA LEU A 95 9.31 -0.94 18.49
C LEU A 95 9.94 -2.32 18.73
N GLU A 96 10.24 -2.65 19.99
CA GLU A 96 10.86 -3.93 20.36
C GLU A 96 10.07 -5.15 19.86
N VAL A 97 8.74 -5.08 19.92
CA VAL A 97 7.86 -6.15 19.41
C VAL A 97 7.99 -6.32 17.89
N ASN A 98 8.34 -5.27 17.15
CA ASN A 98 8.51 -5.33 15.69
C ASN A 98 9.94 -5.69 15.28
N LYS A 99 10.95 -5.31 16.07
CA LYS A 99 12.35 -5.73 15.82
C LYS A 99 12.57 -7.20 16.11
N ASN A 100 12.01 -7.69 17.21
CA ASN A 100 12.38 -8.97 17.80
C ASN A 100 11.21 -9.97 17.93
N GLY A 101 9.97 -9.51 17.73
CA GLY A 101 8.79 -10.38 17.82
C GLY A 101 8.57 -11.23 16.57
N LYS A 102 7.71 -12.23 16.72
CA LYS A 102 7.23 -13.10 15.64
C LYS A 102 5.74 -13.35 15.77
N LEU A 103 5.07 -13.56 14.65
CA LEU A 103 3.71 -14.06 14.62
C LEU A 103 3.65 -15.52 15.05
N SER A 104 2.46 -15.99 15.43
CA SER A 104 2.20 -17.40 15.72
C SER A 104 2.48 -18.32 14.52
N SER A 105 2.44 -17.78 13.30
CA SER A 105 2.84 -18.45 12.05
C SER A 105 4.36 -18.64 11.91
N GLY A 106 5.16 -18.03 12.77
CA GLY A 106 6.63 -18.07 12.74
C GLY A 106 7.30 -16.96 11.92
N ILE A 107 6.53 -16.08 11.28
CA ILE A 107 7.06 -14.94 10.51
C ILE A 107 7.58 -13.86 11.48
N ASP A 108 8.82 -13.41 11.28
CA ASP A 108 9.39 -12.31 12.05
C ASP A 108 8.63 -10.99 11.80
N ASN A 109 8.29 -10.25 12.85
CA ASN A 109 7.55 -9.00 12.72
C ASN A 109 8.32 -7.93 11.91
N LYS A 110 9.66 -7.98 11.94
CA LYS A 110 10.50 -7.06 11.16
C LYS A 110 10.32 -7.24 9.65
N ALA A 111 9.82 -8.40 9.19
CA ALA A 111 9.56 -8.65 7.78
C ALA A 111 8.49 -7.71 7.19
N TYR A 112 7.61 -7.13 8.04
CA TYR A 112 6.62 -6.14 7.63
C TYR A 112 7.21 -4.74 7.41
N PHE A 113 8.45 -4.48 7.83
CA PHE A 113 9.11 -3.18 7.76
C PHE A 113 10.40 -3.27 6.97
N ARG A 114 10.36 -2.97 5.66
CA ARG A 114 11.53 -3.05 4.77
C ARG A 114 12.20 -1.69 4.50
N ARG A 115 11.58 -0.86 3.65
CA ARG A 115 12.03 0.52 3.36
C ARG A 115 10.91 1.53 3.55
N GLY A 116 9.69 1.19 3.12
CA GLY A 116 8.52 2.06 3.30
C GLY A 116 8.58 3.32 2.42
N GLU A 117 9.20 3.23 1.25
CA GLU A 117 9.47 4.34 0.33
C GLU A 117 8.79 4.13 -1.02
N VAL A 118 8.46 5.25 -1.69
CA VAL A 118 7.92 5.27 -3.05
C VAL A 118 9.08 5.25 -4.04
N GLY A 119 8.97 4.45 -5.10
CA GLY A 119 9.97 4.40 -6.18
C GLY A 119 11.08 3.37 -5.99
N ASP A 120 11.06 2.60 -4.90
CA ASP A 120 12.08 1.58 -4.62
C ASP A 120 12.23 0.52 -5.72
N TRP A 121 11.22 0.34 -6.57
CA TRP A 121 11.27 -0.57 -7.72
C TRP A 121 12.42 -0.27 -8.68
N MET A 122 12.89 0.99 -8.75
CA MET A 122 14.01 1.41 -9.60
C MET A 122 15.33 0.73 -9.23
N ASP A 123 15.49 0.30 -7.98
CA ASP A 123 16.68 -0.40 -7.50
C ASP A 123 16.66 -1.90 -7.83
N HIS A 124 15.52 -2.45 -8.27
CA HIS A 124 15.36 -3.90 -8.49
C HIS A 124 14.97 -4.26 -9.93
N LEU A 125 14.13 -3.48 -10.59
CA LEU A 125 13.62 -3.79 -11.92
C LEU A 125 14.48 -3.14 -13.01
N THR A 126 14.68 -3.84 -14.12
CA THR A 126 15.26 -3.21 -15.32
C THR A 126 14.26 -2.26 -15.98
N ALA A 127 14.75 -1.39 -16.86
CA ALA A 127 13.89 -0.47 -17.62
C ALA A 127 12.87 -1.22 -18.46
N GLU A 128 13.23 -2.37 -19.04
CA GLU A 128 12.36 -3.21 -19.86
C GLU A 128 11.23 -3.81 -19.01
N MET A 129 11.56 -4.36 -17.83
CA MET A 129 10.55 -4.89 -16.90
C MET A 129 9.58 -3.80 -16.45
N ALA A 130 10.11 -2.63 -16.07
CA ALA A 130 9.26 -1.50 -15.67
C ALA A 130 8.32 -1.07 -16.81
N GLN A 131 8.82 -0.95 -18.04
CA GLN A 131 8.03 -0.60 -19.22
C GLN A 131 6.96 -1.65 -19.55
N GLU A 132 7.28 -2.94 -19.42
CA GLU A 132 6.32 -4.03 -19.60
C GLU A 132 5.16 -3.92 -18.62
N LEU A 133 5.46 -3.79 -17.33
CA LEU A 133 4.43 -3.68 -16.29
C LEU A 133 3.58 -2.42 -16.48
N ASP A 134 4.21 -1.31 -16.80
CA ASP A 134 3.54 -0.06 -17.13
C ASP A 134 2.55 -0.20 -18.29
N SER A 135 2.94 -0.93 -19.35
CA SER A 135 2.07 -1.20 -20.50
C SER A 135 0.88 -2.06 -20.09
N ILE A 136 1.10 -3.10 -19.29
CA ILE A 136 0.05 -3.96 -18.75
C ILE A 136 -0.93 -3.13 -17.91
N ILE A 137 -0.44 -2.32 -16.98
CA ILE A 137 -1.27 -1.47 -16.12
C ILE A 137 -2.09 -0.49 -16.97
N ARG A 138 -1.46 0.22 -17.93
CA ARG A 138 -2.18 1.12 -18.83
C ARG A 138 -3.29 0.41 -19.61
N GLN A 139 -3.03 -0.79 -20.12
CA GLN A 139 -4.03 -1.58 -20.83
C GLN A 139 -5.17 -2.04 -19.91
N LYS A 140 -4.84 -2.58 -18.73
CA LYS A 140 -5.82 -3.17 -17.80
C LYS A 140 -6.71 -2.11 -17.14
N LEU A 141 -6.16 -0.94 -16.83
CA LEU A 141 -6.87 0.14 -16.16
C LEU A 141 -7.57 1.09 -17.15
N ASN A 142 -7.41 0.86 -18.47
CA ASN A 142 -8.01 1.71 -19.49
C ASN A 142 -9.53 1.81 -19.30
N GLY A 143 -10.06 3.04 -19.37
CA GLY A 143 -11.49 3.32 -19.19
C GLY A 143 -11.99 3.29 -17.75
N SER A 144 -11.17 2.89 -16.75
CA SER A 144 -11.60 2.87 -15.35
C SER A 144 -11.63 4.25 -14.68
N GLY A 145 -10.90 5.22 -15.24
CA GLY A 145 -10.66 6.52 -14.62
C GLY A 145 -9.62 6.51 -13.49
N LEU A 146 -9.13 5.35 -13.05
CA LEU A 146 -8.07 5.24 -12.04
C LEU A 146 -6.72 5.64 -12.65
N LYS A 147 -5.99 6.52 -11.93
CA LYS A 147 -4.66 7.02 -12.31
C LYS A 147 -3.70 6.99 -11.13
N PHE A 148 -2.43 6.74 -11.44
CA PHE A 148 -1.28 6.76 -10.53
C PHE A 148 -0.31 7.85 -10.99
#